data_AF-A0A8T0SXM4-F1
#
_entry.id   AF-A0A8T0SXM4-F1
#
_cell.length_a   1.000
_cell.length_b   1.000
_cell.length_c   1.000
_cell.angle_alpha   90.00
_cell.angle_beta   90.00
_cell.angle_gamma   90.00
#
_symmetry.space_group_name_H-M   'P 1'
#
loop_
_entity.id
_entity.type
_entity.pdbx_description
1 polymer ?
#
loop_
_entity_poly.entity_id
_entity_poly.type
_entity_poly.pdbx_seq_one_letter_code
_entity_poly.pdbx_strand_id
1 'polypeptide(L)'
;MAASLQAAATLMQPAKIGGRASASLLSRQPSHVARAFGVDTGAARITCSLQSDIREVASKCVDAAKLAGFALATSALLVSGASAEGTPRRLTYDEIQSKTYMEVKGTGTANQCPTIDGGVESFPFKPGKYQMKKFCLEPTSFTVKFEEKDGIDYAAVTVQLPGGERVPFLFTVKQLVATGKPESFGGPFLVPSYRGSSFLDPKGRGGSTGYDNAVALPAGGRGDEEELVKENIKNAASSTGNITLSVTKSNPETGEVIGVFESVQPSDTDLGAKAPKDVKIQGIWYAQLES
;
A
#
# COMPACT_ATOMS: atom_id res chain seq x y z
N MET A 1 4.08 -43.69 -49.19
CA MET A 1 5.55 -43.79 -49.20
C MET A 1 6.02 -43.14 -47.90
N ALA A 2 6.33 -43.91 -46.85
CA ALA A 2 7.66 -44.45 -46.51
C ALA A 2 8.69 -43.32 -46.29
N ALA A 3 9.45 -43.19 -45.20
CA ALA A 3 9.87 -44.17 -44.20
C ALA A 3 10.37 -43.50 -42.89
N SER A 4 10.38 -44.32 -41.83
CA SER A 4 11.10 -44.23 -40.55
C SER A 4 12.63 -44.23 -40.68
N LEU A 5 13.36 -43.76 -39.64
CA LEU A 5 14.63 -44.32 -39.09
C LEU A 5 15.12 -43.39 -37.95
N GLN A 6 15.12 -43.75 -36.66
CA GLN A 6 16.00 -44.63 -35.85
C GLN A 6 17.28 -43.98 -35.28
N ALA A 7 17.53 -44.31 -34.01
CA ALA A 7 18.58 -43.84 -33.11
C ALA A 7 19.99 -44.38 -33.44
N ALA A 8 21.02 -43.72 -32.92
CA ALA A 8 22.34 -44.31 -32.72
C ALA A 8 23.03 -43.74 -31.47
N ALA A 9 23.29 -44.64 -30.52
CA ALA A 9 24.19 -44.44 -29.39
C ALA A 9 25.62 -44.76 -29.83
N THR A 10 26.61 -43.99 -29.36
CA THR A 10 28.02 -44.37 -29.41
C THR A 10 28.68 -44.21 -28.05
N LEU A 11 28.91 -45.37 -27.45
CA LEU A 11 29.85 -45.68 -26.39
C LEU A 11 31.29 -45.47 -26.92
N MET A 12 32.19 -44.85 -26.15
CA MET A 12 33.64 -45.17 -26.12
C MET A 12 34.29 -44.60 -24.85
N GLN A 13 34.80 -45.50 -24.00
CA GLN A 13 35.80 -45.32 -22.94
C GLN A 13 37.16 -45.84 -23.46
N PRO A 14 38.25 -45.95 -22.65
CA PRO A 14 38.93 -44.98 -21.79
C PRO A 14 40.45 -44.92 -22.10
N ALA A 15 41.19 -43.98 -21.49
CA ALA A 15 42.65 -44.07 -21.37
C ALA A 15 43.08 -43.99 -19.90
N LYS A 16 43.91 -44.97 -19.51
CA LYS A 16 44.45 -45.26 -18.18
C LYS A 16 45.97 -45.02 -18.23
N ILE A 17 46.58 -44.50 -17.17
CA ILE A 17 47.96 -44.70 -16.64
C ILE A 17 47.96 -43.89 -15.33
N GLY A 18 47.95 -44.48 -14.12
CA GLY A 18 48.99 -45.25 -13.44
C GLY A 18 49.66 -44.32 -12.40
N GLY A 19 49.81 -44.57 -11.10
CA GLY A 19 49.56 -45.70 -10.21
C GLY A 19 50.71 -45.77 -9.18
N ARG A 20 50.46 -45.52 -7.89
CA ARG A 20 50.93 -46.31 -6.72
C ARG A 20 50.72 -45.59 -5.38
N ALA A 21 50.31 -46.41 -4.41
CA ALA A 21 50.03 -46.09 -3.01
C ALA A 21 51.28 -46.21 -2.12
N SER A 22 51.27 -45.55 -0.96
CA SER A 22 51.46 -46.19 0.35
C SER A 22 51.23 -45.21 1.50
N ALA A 23 50.57 -45.72 2.54
CA ALA A 23 50.29 -45.07 3.80
C ALA A 23 51.51 -45.09 4.74
N SER A 24 51.61 -44.11 5.65
CA SER A 24 52.10 -44.34 7.02
C SER A 24 51.71 -43.19 7.96
N LEU A 25 51.23 -43.56 9.14
CA LEU A 25 50.96 -42.73 10.31
C LEU A 25 52.25 -42.39 11.07
N LEU A 26 52.28 -41.22 11.74
CA LEU A 26 52.80 -40.93 13.10
C LEU A 26 52.97 -39.39 13.24
N SER A 27 52.13 -38.71 14.02
CA SER A 27 52.34 -38.39 15.45
C SER A 27 53.53 -37.47 15.73
N ARG A 28 53.27 -36.17 15.95
CA ARG A 28 53.79 -35.43 17.11
C ARG A 28 53.08 -34.08 17.28
N GLN A 29 52.96 -33.71 18.54
CA GLN A 29 51.94 -32.87 19.16
C GLN A 29 52.51 -31.45 19.48
N PRO A 30 51.84 -30.59 20.27
CA PRO A 30 51.53 -29.20 19.90
C PRO A 30 52.27 -28.14 20.73
N SER A 31 52.33 -26.90 20.25
CA SER A 31 52.75 -25.75 21.06
C SER A 31 51.55 -25.17 21.83
N HIS A 32 51.54 -25.43 23.13
CA HIS A 32 50.79 -24.67 24.14
C HIS A 32 51.44 -23.30 24.36
N VAL A 33 50.64 -22.24 24.49
CA VAL A 33 50.65 -21.36 25.68
C VAL A 33 49.23 -20.84 25.92
N ALA A 34 48.73 -21.08 27.12
CA ALA A 34 47.44 -20.66 27.64
C ALA A 34 47.63 -19.89 28.95
N ARG A 35 46.62 -19.06 29.29
CA ARG A 35 46.16 -18.53 30.59
C ARG A 35 46.03 -16.99 30.59
N ALA A 36 44.98 -16.39 31.15
CA ALA A 36 44.09 -16.86 32.21
C ALA A 36 42.64 -16.38 32.03
N PHE A 37 41.70 -17.27 32.33
CA PHE A 37 40.30 -16.95 32.63
C PHE A 37 40.17 -16.59 34.12
N GLY A 38 39.44 -15.53 34.41
CA GLY A 38 38.75 -15.31 35.68
C GLY A 38 37.27 -15.09 35.37
N VAL A 39 36.44 -16.10 35.65
CA VAL A 39 34.98 -15.99 35.65
C VAL A 39 34.55 -15.81 37.09
N ASP A 40 33.83 -14.73 37.39
CA ASP A 40 32.67 -14.80 38.27
C ASP A 40 31.67 -13.66 38.01
N THR A 41 30.43 -14.08 37.79
CA THR A 41 29.11 -13.43 37.95
C THR A 41 28.90 -11.96 37.54
N GLY A 42 27.99 -11.73 36.59
CA GLY A 42 27.34 -10.41 36.44
C GLY A 42 26.53 -10.22 35.17
N ALA A 43 25.23 -10.06 35.35
CA ALA A 43 24.15 -9.71 34.41
C ALA A 43 24.48 -8.97 33.09
N ALA A 44 23.71 -9.36 32.08
CA ALA A 44 23.51 -8.78 30.75
C ALA A 44 23.74 -7.26 30.60
N ARG A 45 24.38 -6.85 29.49
CA ARG A 45 24.15 -5.54 28.87
C ARG A 45 24.50 -5.52 27.38
N ILE A 46 23.54 -5.03 26.61
CA ILE A 46 23.55 -4.77 25.18
C ILE A 46 24.29 -3.45 24.93
N THR A 47 25.16 -3.44 23.91
CA THR A 47 25.88 -2.26 23.43
C THR A 47 25.01 -1.49 22.44
N CYS A 48 24.67 -0.24 22.77
CA CYS A 48 24.20 0.76 21.81
C CYS A 48 25.04 2.02 21.97
N SER A 49 25.77 2.40 20.92
CA SER A 49 26.48 3.66 20.82
C SER A 49 25.54 4.73 20.26
N LEU A 50 25.09 5.67 21.08
CA LEU A 50 24.78 7.02 20.61
C LEU A 50 25.05 8.02 21.73
N GLN A 51 26.00 8.91 21.44
CA GLN A 51 26.51 9.98 22.26
C GLN A 51 25.44 11.07 22.45
N SER A 52 25.20 11.48 23.70
CA SER A 52 24.45 12.70 24.02
C SER A 52 24.91 13.27 25.36
N ASP A 53 25.65 14.37 25.29
CA ASP A 53 25.91 15.27 26.41
C ASP A 53 24.71 16.24 26.53
N ILE A 54 23.86 16.02 27.52
CA ILE A 54 22.96 17.06 28.05
C ILE A 54 23.04 16.95 29.57
N ARG A 55 23.97 17.70 30.16
CA ARG A 55 23.93 18.08 31.56
C ARG A 55 23.21 19.42 31.67
N GLU A 56 22.49 19.54 32.78
CA GLU A 56 22.02 20.76 33.43
C GLU A 56 20.53 21.08 33.22
N VAL A 57 19.89 21.42 34.35
CA VAL A 57 18.48 21.80 34.55
C VAL A 57 17.49 20.66 34.82
N ALA A 58 17.62 20.02 35.99
CA ALA A 58 16.47 19.50 36.75
C ALA A 58 16.85 19.19 38.21
N SER A 59 16.81 20.21 39.08
CA SER A 59 16.87 20.00 40.53
C SER A 59 16.08 21.08 41.28
N LYS A 60 14.80 20.76 41.50
CA LYS A 60 13.98 21.03 42.70
C LYS A 60 14.07 22.42 43.36
N CYS A 61 12.99 23.21 43.19
CA CYS A 61 12.60 24.30 44.08
C CYS A 61 11.81 23.74 45.28
N VAL A 62 12.30 23.97 46.51
CA VAL A 62 11.50 24.06 47.75
C VAL A 62 12.15 25.11 48.66
N ASP A 63 11.35 26.10 49.03
CA ASP A 63 11.41 27.07 50.13
C ASP A 63 12.57 28.08 50.31
N ALA A 64 12.18 29.36 50.19
CA ALA A 64 12.24 30.39 51.24
C ALA A 64 12.91 31.72 50.83
N ALA A 65 12.01 32.70 50.63
CA ALA A 65 12.09 34.07 51.12
C ALA A 65 13.18 35.04 50.60
N LYS A 66 12.64 36.14 50.05
CA LYS A 66 13.10 37.53 50.19
C LYS A 66 14.14 38.00 49.16
N LEU A 67 13.66 38.53 48.04
CA LEU A 67 13.98 39.90 47.64
C LEU A 67 12.95 40.40 46.60
N ALA A 68 12.48 41.62 46.83
CA ALA A 68 11.52 42.34 46.01
C ALA A 68 12.20 42.93 44.75
N GLY A 69 11.42 43.17 43.69
CA GLY A 69 11.73 44.20 42.70
C GLY A 69 11.49 43.81 41.25
N PHE A 70 10.33 44.23 40.72
CA PHE A 70 10.03 44.61 39.33
C PHE A 70 10.91 44.06 38.18
N ALA A 71 10.31 43.24 37.31
CA ALA A 71 10.16 43.54 35.88
C ALA A 71 9.32 42.46 35.17
N LEU A 72 8.08 42.80 34.81
CA LEU A 72 7.32 42.12 33.76
C LEU A 72 7.95 42.50 32.41
N ALA A 73 8.55 41.55 31.71
CA ALA A 73 8.91 41.71 30.31
C ALA A 73 8.90 40.36 29.59
N THR A 74 7.72 40.03 29.05
CA THR A 74 7.49 39.43 27.73
C THR A 74 8.65 38.64 27.10
N SER A 75 8.50 37.32 27.09
CA SER A 75 9.01 36.48 26.00
C SER A 75 7.94 35.44 25.66
N ALA A 76 6.88 35.93 25.00
CA ALA A 76 6.04 35.10 24.15
C ALA A 76 6.92 34.67 22.95
N LEU A 77 7.59 33.54 23.10
CA LEU A 77 8.26 32.88 21.98
C LEU A 77 7.14 32.29 21.10
N LEU A 78 6.98 32.90 19.94
CA LEU A 78 5.99 32.63 18.91
C LEU A 78 6.04 31.15 18.47
N VAL A 79 5.13 30.32 19.00
CA VAL A 79 4.72 29.09 18.33
C VAL A 79 3.49 29.42 17.49
N SER A 80 3.73 30.12 16.39
CA SER A 80 2.78 30.23 15.27
C SER A 80 3.24 29.25 14.21
N GLY A 81 2.61 28.06 14.15
CA GLY A 81 3.00 27.06 13.15
C GLY A 81 2.47 25.65 13.36
N ALA A 82 1.30 25.49 13.96
CA ALA A 82 0.52 24.27 13.83
C ALA A 82 -0.95 24.67 13.78
N SER A 83 -1.34 25.23 12.64
CA SER A 83 -2.75 25.24 12.28
C SER A 83 -3.17 23.79 12.16
N ALA A 84 -3.92 23.30 13.13
CA ALA A 84 -4.81 22.19 12.90
C ALA A 84 -5.88 22.70 11.93
N GLU A 85 -5.54 22.76 10.64
CA GLU A 85 -6.54 22.93 9.60
C GLU A 85 -7.40 21.66 9.64
N GLY A 86 -8.55 21.78 10.30
CA GLY A 86 -9.64 20.84 10.13
C GLY A 86 -9.93 20.67 8.65
N THR A 87 -10.52 19.53 8.29
CA THR A 87 -10.85 19.15 6.92
C THR A 87 -11.33 20.37 6.11
N PRO A 88 -10.65 20.74 5.01
CA PRO A 88 -10.99 21.96 4.29
C PRO A 88 -12.44 21.90 3.81
N ARG A 89 -13.10 23.06 3.78
CA ARG A 89 -14.46 23.18 3.28
C ARG A 89 -14.49 22.71 1.82
N ARG A 90 -15.52 21.92 1.46
CA ARG A 90 -15.78 21.54 0.07
C ARG A 90 -16.01 22.78 -0.78
N LEU A 91 -15.31 22.86 -1.90
CA LEU A 91 -15.36 23.98 -2.83
C LEU A 91 -16.11 23.57 -4.09
N THR A 92 -16.69 24.55 -4.77
CA THR A 92 -17.26 24.35 -6.11
C THR A 92 -16.16 24.14 -7.14
N TYR A 93 -16.52 23.62 -8.32
CA TYR A 93 -15.56 23.39 -9.39
C TYR A 93 -14.86 24.70 -9.82
N ASP A 94 -15.61 25.79 -9.92
CA ASP A 94 -15.07 27.10 -10.35
C ASP A 94 -14.13 27.71 -9.31
N GLU A 95 -14.43 27.55 -8.01
CA GLU A 95 -13.52 27.95 -6.94
C GLU A 95 -12.21 27.16 -6.98
N ILE A 96 -12.26 25.85 -7.26
CA ILE A 96 -11.06 25.03 -7.41
C ILE A 96 -10.20 25.51 -8.58
N GLN A 97 -10.83 25.90 -9.71
CA GLN A 97 -10.12 26.43 -10.88
C GLN A 97 -9.52 27.82 -10.62
N SER A 98 -10.12 28.62 -9.74
CA SER A 98 -9.59 29.94 -9.37
C SER A 98 -8.32 29.89 -8.52
N LYS A 99 -8.01 28.73 -7.90
CA LYS A 99 -6.85 28.55 -7.04
C LYS A 99 -5.63 28.11 -7.84
N THR A 100 -4.47 28.62 -7.42
CA THR A 100 -3.19 28.18 -7.96
C THR A 100 -2.76 26.85 -7.34
N TYR A 101 -1.91 26.10 -8.05
CA TYR A 101 -1.36 24.83 -7.56
C TYR A 101 -0.72 24.96 -6.17
N MET A 102 -0.03 26.08 -5.90
CA MET A 102 0.65 26.31 -4.63
C MET A 102 -0.31 26.52 -3.46
N GLU A 103 -1.50 27.06 -3.71
CA GLU A 103 -2.56 27.21 -2.69
C GLU A 103 -3.29 25.90 -2.42
N VAL A 104 -3.32 24.99 -3.38
CA VAL A 104 -3.93 23.66 -3.23
C VAL A 104 -2.94 22.66 -2.62
N LYS A 105 -1.64 22.87 -2.82
CA LYS A 105 -0.60 21.98 -2.31
C LYS A 105 -0.56 22.02 -0.78
N GLY A 106 -0.78 20.87 -0.16
CA GLY A 106 -0.66 20.69 1.29
C GLY A 106 -1.94 20.98 2.08
N THR A 107 -2.98 21.55 1.46
CA THR A 107 -4.26 21.83 2.13
C THR A 107 -5.18 20.61 2.21
N GLY A 108 -4.96 19.59 1.37
CA GLY A 108 -5.84 18.42 1.26
C GLY A 108 -7.06 18.63 0.36
N THR A 109 -7.30 19.85 -0.14
CA THR A 109 -8.41 20.14 -1.08
C THR A 109 -8.29 19.35 -2.39
N ALA A 110 -7.07 18.99 -2.82
CA ALA A 110 -6.85 18.16 -4.02
C ALA A 110 -7.46 16.76 -3.92
N ASN A 111 -7.73 16.27 -2.71
CA ASN A 111 -8.31 14.95 -2.46
C ASN A 111 -9.83 15.00 -2.25
N GLN A 112 -10.45 16.18 -2.41
CA GLN A 112 -11.89 16.38 -2.27
C GLN A 112 -12.58 16.50 -3.63
N CYS A 113 -13.79 15.98 -3.73
CA CYS A 113 -14.62 16.21 -4.90
C CYS A 113 -15.31 17.57 -4.83
N PRO A 114 -15.50 18.25 -5.99
CA PRO A 114 -16.25 19.50 -6.04
C PRO A 114 -17.69 19.32 -5.53
N THR A 115 -18.24 20.38 -4.94
CA THR A 115 -19.65 20.47 -4.59
C THR A 115 -20.43 21.34 -5.57
N ILE A 116 -21.75 21.15 -5.58
CA ILE A 116 -22.68 21.95 -6.38
C ILE A 116 -23.39 22.94 -5.46
N ASP A 117 -23.11 24.23 -5.63
CA ASP A 117 -23.85 25.33 -5.00
C ASP A 117 -25.06 25.69 -5.87
N GLY A 118 -26.26 25.73 -5.27
CA GLY A 118 -27.51 25.81 -6.04
C GLY A 118 -27.84 24.52 -6.81
N GLY A 119 -28.90 24.49 -7.62
CA GLY A 119 -29.34 23.31 -8.37
C GLY A 119 -30.60 22.63 -7.82
N VAL A 120 -30.97 21.49 -8.41
CA VAL A 120 -32.20 20.75 -8.09
C VAL A 120 -31.91 19.39 -7.47
N GLU A 121 -32.76 18.94 -6.55
CA GLU A 121 -32.70 17.63 -5.88
C GLU A 121 -33.27 16.49 -6.75
N SER A 122 -33.14 16.61 -8.06
CA SER A 122 -33.61 15.62 -9.03
C SER A 122 -32.66 15.50 -10.20
N PHE A 123 -32.89 14.55 -11.10
CA PHE A 123 -32.14 14.37 -12.34
C PHE A 123 -33.01 14.79 -13.54
N PRO A 124 -33.13 16.09 -13.87
CA PRO A 124 -34.01 16.59 -14.93
C PRO A 124 -33.30 16.63 -16.30
N PHE A 125 -32.37 15.71 -16.58
CA PHE A 125 -31.70 15.66 -17.88
C PHE A 125 -32.59 14.99 -18.93
N LYS A 126 -32.50 15.48 -20.17
CA LYS A 126 -33.24 14.87 -21.29
C LYS A 126 -32.67 13.48 -21.59
N PRO A 127 -33.47 12.51 -22.04
CA PRO A 127 -32.94 11.24 -22.51
C PRO A 127 -31.96 11.48 -23.67
N GLY A 128 -30.73 10.98 -23.55
CA GLY A 128 -29.66 11.24 -24.50
C GLY A 128 -28.39 10.45 -24.16
N LYS A 129 -27.42 10.47 -25.07
CA LYS A 129 -26.07 9.97 -24.81
C LYS A 129 -25.26 11.13 -24.25
N TYR A 130 -24.73 10.97 -23.05
CA TYR A 130 -23.86 11.95 -22.40
C TYR A 130 -22.49 11.33 -22.15
N GLN A 131 -21.46 12.16 -22.21
CA GLN A 131 -20.13 11.82 -21.73
C GLN A 131 -19.95 12.39 -20.33
N MET A 132 -19.55 11.53 -19.39
CA MET A 132 -19.21 11.95 -18.04
C MET A 132 -17.78 12.48 -18.02
N LYS A 133 -17.63 13.78 -17.80
CA LYS A 133 -16.36 14.46 -17.58
C LYS A 133 -16.14 14.69 -16.10
N LYS A 134 -14.85 14.74 -15.70
CA LYS A 134 -14.43 15.10 -14.34
C LYS A 134 -15.11 14.29 -13.24
N PHE A 135 -15.37 13.00 -13.53
CA PHE A 135 -15.93 12.10 -12.56
C PHE A 135 -14.97 11.90 -11.39
N CYS A 136 -15.44 12.24 -10.20
CA CYS A 136 -14.70 12.21 -8.96
C CYS A 136 -15.51 11.41 -7.95
N LEU A 137 -14.85 10.49 -7.25
CA LEU A 137 -15.42 9.73 -6.16
C LEU A 137 -14.59 10.08 -4.92
N GLU A 138 -15.25 10.42 -3.82
CA GLU A 138 -14.63 10.73 -2.54
C GLU A 138 -15.31 9.91 -1.43
N PRO A 139 -14.71 8.77 -1.06
CA PRO A 139 -15.01 8.09 0.16
C PRO A 139 -14.85 8.96 1.38
N THR A 140 -15.95 9.02 2.11
CA THR A 140 -15.99 9.43 3.51
C THR A 140 -15.35 8.35 4.40
N SER A 141 -15.26 7.11 3.91
CA SER A 141 -14.45 6.02 4.48
C SER A 141 -13.47 5.45 3.43
N PHE A 142 -12.30 6.12 3.32
CA PHE A 142 -11.07 5.87 2.54
C PHE A 142 -11.11 5.77 1.00
N THR A 143 -10.29 6.63 0.35
CA THR A 143 -10.58 7.51 -0.82
C THR A 143 -9.55 7.35 -1.99
N VAL A 144 -9.74 7.89 -3.22
CA VAL A 144 -10.22 7.26 -4.49
C VAL A 144 -9.69 7.96 -5.79
N LYS A 145 -9.86 7.37 -7.02
CA LYS A 145 -10.43 8.06 -8.26
C LYS A 145 -10.92 7.11 -9.41
N PHE A 146 -11.93 7.54 -10.23
CA PHE A 146 -12.15 7.42 -11.74
C PHE A 146 -13.53 6.99 -12.35
N GLU A 147 -13.72 7.19 -13.69
CA GLU A 147 -14.60 6.43 -14.63
C GLU A 147 -14.03 6.24 -16.08
N GLU A 148 -14.26 5.07 -16.72
CA GLU A 148 -13.40 4.41 -17.74
C GLU A 148 -13.56 4.65 -19.25
N LYS A 149 -12.56 5.36 -19.79
CA LYS A 149 -11.73 4.93 -20.95
C LYS A 149 -10.22 5.17 -20.71
N ASP A 150 -9.86 6.27 -20.03
CA ASP A 150 -8.49 6.67 -19.66
C ASP A 150 -8.50 7.63 -18.45
N GLY A 151 -7.69 7.37 -17.41
CA GLY A 151 -7.57 8.20 -16.20
C GLY A 151 -7.07 7.44 -14.94
N ILE A 152 -6.96 8.12 -13.79
CA ILE A 152 -6.41 7.56 -12.53
C ILE A 152 -7.47 6.72 -11.83
N ASP A 153 -7.52 5.43 -12.16
CA ASP A 153 -8.64 4.53 -11.89
C ASP A 153 -8.46 3.47 -10.82
N TYR A 154 -7.32 3.56 -10.16
CA TYR A 154 -7.03 2.82 -8.97
C TYR A 154 -6.30 3.71 -7.96
N ALA A 155 -6.54 3.45 -6.70
CA ALA A 155 -5.80 4.02 -5.58
C ALA A 155 -5.39 2.88 -4.64
N ALA A 156 -4.09 2.74 -4.41
CA ALA A 156 -3.59 1.81 -3.42
C ALA A 156 -3.86 2.39 -2.03
N VAL A 157 -4.73 1.74 -1.26
CA VAL A 157 -5.16 2.18 0.06
C VAL A 157 -4.77 1.12 1.08
N THR A 158 -4.41 1.56 2.29
CA THR A 158 -4.21 0.64 3.42
C THR A 158 -4.94 1.21 4.62
N VAL A 159 -5.86 0.42 5.16
CA VAL A 159 -6.59 0.76 6.39
C VAL A 159 -6.09 -0.09 7.54
N GLN A 160 -6.16 0.44 8.75
CA GLN A 160 -5.81 -0.30 9.95
C GLN A 160 -7.08 -0.62 10.73
N LEU A 161 -7.31 -1.91 10.97
CA LEU A 161 -8.42 -2.39 11.78
C LEU A 161 -8.15 -2.14 13.28
N PRO A 162 -9.20 -1.99 14.10
CA PRO A 162 -9.05 -2.04 15.55
C PRO A 162 -8.43 -3.39 15.95
N GLY A 163 -7.26 -3.36 16.58
CA GLY A 163 -6.42 -4.55 16.79
C GLY A 163 -5.08 -4.50 16.05
N GLY A 164 -4.85 -3.47 15.24
CA GLY A 164 -3.54 -3.17 14.66
C GLY A 164 -3.26 -3.83 13.31
N GLU A 165 -4.13 -4.75 12.87
CA GLU A 165 -4.03 -5.40 11.56
C GLU A 165 -4.19 -4.38 10.43
N ARG A 166 -3.30 -4.42 9.44
CA ARG A 166 -3.35 -3.55 8.26
C ARG A 166 -3.91 -4.32 7.08
N VAL A 167 -4.97 -3.80 6.48
CA VAL A 167 -5.63 -4.37 5.31
C VAL A 167 -5.33 -3.46 4.11
N PRO A 168 -4.35 -3.82 3.27
CA PRO A 168 -4.17 -3.15 1.99
C PRO A 168 -5.27 -3.60 1.03
N PHE A 169 -5.75 -2.68 0.21
CA PHE A 169 -6.66 -2.96 -0.89
C PHE A 169 -6.47 -1.93 -1.99
N LEU A 170 -6.82 -2.33 -3.21
CA LEU A 170 -6.77 -1.44 -4.36
C LEU A 170 -8.17 -0.88 -4.59
N PHE A 171 -8.48 0.32 -4.11
CA PHE A 171 -9.73 0.95 -4.51
C PHE A 171 -9.70 1.15 -6.02
N THR A 172 -10.71 0.69 -6.75
CA THR A 172 -10.74 0.77 -8.21
C THR A 172 -12.17 0.76 -8.70
N VAL A 173 -12.36 1.25 -9.92
CA VAL A 173 -13.61 1.16 -10.68
C VAL A 173 -13.31 0.81 -12.14
N LYS A 174 -12.28 -0.02 -12.31
CA LYS A 174 -11.81 -0.47 -13.62
C LYS A 174 -12.88 -1.25 -14.38
N GLN A 175 -13.02 -1.00 -15.66
CA GLN A 175 -13.98 -1.58 -16.60
C GLN A 175 -15.41 -1.52 -16.07
N LEU A 176 -15.74 -0.46 -15.32
CA LEU A 176 -17.08 -0.29 -14.78
C LEU A 176 -18.09 -0.12 -15.93
N VAL A 177 -19.12 -0.97 -15.93
CA VAL A 177 -20.30 -0.82 -16.76
C VAL A 177 -21.51 -0.65 -15.84
N ALA A 178 -21.82 0.60 -15.50
CA ALA A 178 -22.93 0.92 -14.63
C ALA A 178 -24.26 0.96 -15.41
N THR A 179 -25.28 0.28 -14.89
CA THR A 179 -26.63 0.27 -15.46
C THR A 179 -27.66 0.47 -14.36
N GLY A 180 -28.80 1.08 -14.69
CA GLY A 180 -29.87 1.28 -13.72
C GLY A 180 -30.53 2.64 -13.84
N LYS A 181 -31.22 3.04 -12.76
CA LYS A 181 -31.91 4.33 -12.69
C LYS A 181 -31.03 5.36 -11.98
N PRO A 182 -31.22 6.67 -12.19
CA PRO A 182 -30.40 7.70 -11.53
C PRO A 182 -30.39 7.60 -9.99
N GLU A 183 -31.46 7.10 -9.37
CA GLU A 183 -31.53 6.92 -7.92
C GLU A 183 -30.67 5.76 -7.42
N SER A 184 -30.42 4.76 -8.27
CA SER A 184 -29.60 3.58 -7.97
C SER A 184 -29.20 2.92 -9.28
N PHE A 185 -28.01 3.26 -9.77
CA PHE A 185 -27.37 2.62 -10.92
C PHE A 185 -26.03 2.06 -10.49
N GLY A 186 -25.64 0.93 -11.06
CA GLY A 186 -24.45 0.23 -10.57
C GLY A 186 -24.06 -0.90 -11.49
N GLY A 187 -22.93 -1.52 -11.17
CA GLY A 187 -22.42 -2.62 -11.96
C GLY A 187 -21.15 -3.22 -11.38
N PRO A 188 -20.76 -4.37 -11.95
CA PRO A 188 -19.49 -4.99 -11.63
C PRO A 188 -18.33 -4.19 -12.23
N PHE A 189 -17.18 -4.26 -11.58
CA PHE A 189 -15.92 -3.69 -12.03
C PHE A 189 -14.75 -4.63 -11.71
N LEU A 190 -13.67 -4.51 -12.46
CA LEU A 190 -12.46 -5.31 -12.30
C LEU A 190 -11.61 -4.78 -11.13
N VAL A 191 -11.17 -5.69 -10.28
CA VAL A 191 -10.21 -5.42 -9.20
C VAL A 191 -8.91 -6.15 -9.51
N PRO A 192 -7.92 -5.50 -10.13
CA PRO A 192 -6.60 -6.09 -10.31
C PRO A 192 -5.98 -6.49 -8.97
N SER A 193 -5.03 -7.44 -9.01
CA SER A 193 -4.19 -7.74 -7.85
C SER A 193 -3.51 -6.45 -7.36
N TYR A 194 -3.51 -6.25 -6.04
CA TYR A 194 -2.86 -5.09 -5.41
C TYR A 194 -1.35 -5.03 -5.70
N ARG A 195 -0.73 -6.20 -5.94
CA ARG A 195 0.65 -6.33 -6.38
C ARG A 195 0.68 -6.75 -7.85
N GLY A 196 1.56 -6.12 -8.63
CA GLY A 196 1.85 -6.54 -10.00
C GLY A 196 2.56 -7.90 -10.04
N SER A 197 2.55 -8.56 -11.20
CA SER A 197 3.17 -9.89 -11.39
C SER A 197 4.68 -9.92 -11.15
N SER A 198 5.37 -8.80 -11.37
CA SER A 198 6.81 -8.63 -11.15
C SER A 198 7.16 -8.16 -9.73
N PHE A 199 6.18 -8.07 -8.82
CA PHE A 199 6.46 -7.73 -7.44
C PHE A 199 7.26 -8.86 -6.78
N LEU A 200 8.35 -8.49 -6.09
CA LEU A 200 9.20 -9.41 -5.35
C LEU A 200 8.86 -9.34 -3.86
N ASP A 201 8.57 -10.49 -3.28
CA ASP A 201 8.48 -10.61 -1.84
C ASP A 201 9.87 -10.47 -1.18
N PRO A 202 9.97 -10.36 0.15
CA PRO A 202 11.26 -10.23 0.85
C PRO A 202 12.24 -11.39 0.63
N LYS A 203 11.78 -12.53 0.10
CA LYS A 203 12.60 -13.68 -0.26
C LYS A 203 12.98 -13.69 -1.74
N GLY A 204 12.64 -12.63 -2.47
CA GLY A 204 12.89 -12.50 -3.90
C GLY A 204 11.97 -13.37 -4.75
N ARG A 205 10.84 -13.85 -4.20
CA ARG A 205 9.86 -14.63 -4.96
C ARG A 205 8.84 -13.71 -5.62
N GLY A 206 8.46 -14.03 -6.85
CA GLY A 206 7.49 -13.25 -7.63
C GLY A 206 6.77 -14.11 -8.65
N GLY A 207 5.77 -13.54 -9.34
CA GLY A 207 4.97 -14.29 -10.30
C GLY A 207 5.62 -14.42 -11.67
N SER A 208 6.11 -13.32 -12.23
CA SER A 208 6.78 -13.29 -13.54
C SER A 208 8.29 -13.18 -13.45
N THR A 209 8.80 -12.62 -12.36
CA THR A 209 10.23 -12.44 -12.09
C THR A 209 10.53 -12.85 -10.66
N GLY A 210 11.73 -13.36 -10.40
CA GLY A 210 12.14 -13.80 -9.07
C GLY A 210 12.26 -15.31 -8.96
N TYR A 211 12.48 -15.78 -7.73
CA TYR A 211 12.53 -17.21 -7.42
C TYR A 211 11.11 -17.80 -7.32
N ASP A 212 10.98 -19.08 -7.65
CA ASP A 212 9.75 -19.86 -7.52
C ASP A 212 9.65 -20.59 -6.18
N ASN A 213 10.74 -20.66 -5.41
CA ASN A 213 10.80 -21.29 -4.10
C ASN A 213 11.59 -20.49 -3.05
N ALA A 214 11.57 -20.97 -1.80
CA ALA A 214 12.31 -20.34 -0.71
C ALA A 214 13.79 -20.77 -0.69
N VAL A 215 14.61 -20.14 -1.53
CA VAL A 215 16.06 -20.43 -1.70
C VAL A 215 16.90 -20.36 -0.41
N ALA A 216 16.41 -19.68 0.63
CA ALA A 216 17.07 -19.60 1.93
C ALA A 216 17.01 -20.91 2.73
N LEU A 217 16.17 -21.88 2.34
CA LEU A 217 15.96 -23.15 3.02
C LEU A 217 16.31 -24.34 2.10
N PRO A 218 17.59 -24.55 1.77
CA PRO A 218 18.01 -25.60 0.84
C PRO A 218 17.93 -27.02 1.44
N ALA A 219 17.90 -27.14 2.77
CA ALA A 219 17.97 -28.44 3.44
C ALA A 219 16.64 -29.21 3.35
N GLY A 220 16.69 -30.42 2.79
CA GLY A 220 15.58 -31.38 2.81
C GLY A 220 14.35 -30.98 1.99
N GLY A 221 14.50 -30.11 0.99
CA GLY A 221 13.37 -29.64 0.17
C GLY A 221 12.38 -28.75 0.93
N ARG A 222 12.76 -28.22 2.11
CA ARG A 222 11.92 -27.31 2.89
C ARG A 222 11.49 -26.07 2.12
N GLY A 223 12.28 -25.63 1.14
CA GLY A 223 11.91 -24.53 0.26
C GLY A 223 10.72 -24.84 -0.65
N ASP A 224 10.44 -26.12 -0.91
CA ASP A 224 9.42 -26.65 -1.82
C ASP A 224 8.30 -27.40 -1.09
N GLU A 225 8.21 -27.23 0.24
CA GLU A 225 7.22 -27.94 1.05
C GLU A 225 5.78 -27.50 0.74
N GLU A 226 4.82 -28.41 0.94
CA GLU A 226 3.41 -28.18 0.62
C GLU A 226 2.80 -26.99 1.39
N GLU A 227 3.33 -26.69 2.58
CA GLU A 227 2.92 -25.55 3.39
C GLU A 227 3.27 -24.21 2.74
N LEU A 228 4.38 -24.14 1.98
CA LEU A 228 4.86 -22.93 1.31
C LEU A 228 4.31 -22.76 -0.10
N VAL A 229 3.47 -23.69 -0.59
CA VAL A 229 2.94 -23.65 -1.96
C VAL A 229 2.17 -22.36 -2.22
N LYS A 230 1.43 -21.84 -1.23
CA LYS A 230 0.67 -20.58 -1.36
C LYS A 230 1.59 -19.37 -1.46
N GLU A 231 2.73 -19.41 -0.80
CA GLU A 231 3.72 -18.34 -0.77
C GLU A 231 4.71 -18.42 -1.92
N ASN A 232 4.97 -19.62 -2.46
CA ASN A 232 5.84 -19.89 -3.60
C ASN A 232 5.10 -19.61 -4.92
N ILE A 233 3.88 -20.11 -5.08
CA ILE A 233 3.06 -19.88 -6.28
C ILE A 233 2.35 -18.53 -6.14
N LYS A 234 3.00 -17.48 -6.64
CA LYS A 234 2.42 -16.13 -6.66
C LYS A 234 1.32 -16.02 -7.72
N ASN A 235 0.10 -15.75 -7.27
CA ASN A 235 -1.07 -15.56 -8.12
C ASN A 235 -1.47 -14.08 -8.17
N ALA A 236 -1.28 -13.45 -9.34
CA ALA A 236 -1.68 -12.06 -9.62
C ALA A 236 -3.06 -11.93 -10.28
N ALA A 237 -3.94 -12.92 -10.11
CA ALA A 237 -5.28 -12.91 -10.70
C ALA A 237 -6.11 -11.71 -10.20
N SER A 238 -6.86 -11.12 -11.14
CA SER A 238 -7.85 -10.09 -10.84
C SER A 238 -9.11 -10.70 -10.22
N SER A 239 -9.75 -9.93 -9.35
CA SER A 239 -11.07 -10.21 -8.78
C SER A 239 -12.13 -9.25 -9.35
N THR A 240 -13.37 -9.35 -8.87
CA THR A 240 -14.47 -8.47 -9.28
C THR A 240 -15.05 -7.78 -8.04
N GLY A 241 -15.31 -6.49 -8.16
CA GLY A 241 -16.06 -5.70 -7.18
C GLY A 241 -17.40 -5.24 -7.76
N ASN A 242 -18.29 -4.74 -6.91
CA ASN A 242 -19.58 -4.17 -7.30
C ASN A 242 -19.74 -2.78 -6.70
N ILE A 243 -20.18 -1.82 -7.51
CA ILE A 243 -20.46 -0.45 -7.07
C ILE A 243 -21.90 -0.08 -7.38
N THR A 244 -22.50 0.66 -6.46
CA THR A 244 -23.81 1.30 -6.59
C THR A 244 -23.63 2.80 -6.41
N LEU A 245 -24.12 3.56 -7.37
CA LEU A 245 -24.13 5.02 -7.45
C LEU A 245 -25.57 5.51 -7.36
N SER A 246 -25.78 6.57 -6.58
CA SER A 246 -27.08 7.23 -6.42
C SER A 246 -26.90 8.72 -6.63
N VAL A 247 -27.65 9.32 -7.56
CA VAL A 247 -27.70 10.77 -7.74
C VAL A 247 -28.48 11.40 -6.60
N THR A 248 -27.92 12.42 -5.96
CA THR A 248 -28.61 13.21 -4.92
C THR A 248 -29.03 14.58 -5.42
N LYS A 249 -28.19 15.23 -6.24
CA LYS A 249 -28.43 16.60 -6.68
C LYS A 249 -27.79 16.82 -8.04
N SER A 250 -28.39 17.70 -8.84
CA SER A 250 -27.83 18.08 -10.13
C SER A 250 -28.03 19.56 -10.45
N ASN A 251 -27.19 20.09 -11.32
CA ASN A 251 -27.32 21.41 -11.89
C ASN A 251 -27.44 21.29 -13.42
N PRO A 252 -28.66 21.48 -13.99
CA PRO A 252 -28.88 21.34 -15.43
C PRO A 252 -28.22 22.43 -16.27
N GLU A 253 -27.90 23.58 -15.69
CA GLU A 253 -27.25 24.69 -16.40
C GLU A 253 -25.78 24.40 -16.68
N THR A 254 -25.08 23.79 -15.71
CA THR A 254 -23.66 23.44 -15.81
C THR A 254 -23.43 21.98 -16.21
N GLY A 255 -24.48 21.15 -16.18
CA GLY A 255 -24.39 19.71 -16.40
C GLY A 255 -23.82 18.95 -15.21
N GLU A 256 -23.68 19.58 -14.05
CA GLU A 256 -23.07 18.96 -12.87
C GLU A 256 -24.02 18.00 -12.16
N VAL A 257 -23.49 16.89 -11.68
CA VAL A 257 -24.23 15.88 -10.93
C VAL A 257 -23.41 15.47 -9.71
N ILE A 258 -24.04 15.41 -8.55
CA ILE A 258 -23.44 14.92 -7.32
C ILE A 258 -24.32 13.83 -6.72
N GLY A 259 -23.69 12.88 -6.06
CA GLY A 259 -24.36 11.73 -5.50
C GLY A 259 -23.60 11.06 -4.38
N VAL A 260 -24.15 9.94 -3.93
CA VAL A 260 -23.54 9.03 -2.96
C VAL A 260 -23.24 7.71 -3.64
N PHE A 261 -22.19 7.04 -3.21
CA PHE A 261 -21.86 5.71 -3.68
C PHE A 261 -21.54 4.75 -2.55
N GLU A 262 -21.76 3.49 -2.86
CA GLU A 262 -21.35 2.34 -2.07
C GLU A 262 -20.66 1.35 -2.99
N SER A 263 -19.43 0.98 -2.67
CA SER A 263 -18.63 0.00 -3.39
C SER A 263 -18.25 -1.13 -2.45
N VAL A 264 -18.36 -2.37 -2.92
CA VAL A 264 -17.91 -3.56 -2.21
C VAL A 264 -16.90 -4.26 -3.10
N GLN A 265 -15.69 -4.41 -2.60
CA GLN A 265 -14.59 -5.01 -3.33
C GLN A 265 -13.64 -5.79 -2.42
N PRO A 266 -12.97 -6.83 -2.93
CA PRO A 266 -12.00 -7.59 -2.17
C PRO A 266 -10.73 -6.78 -1.87
N SER A 267 -10.09 -7.11 -0.75
CA SER A 267 -8.78 -6.60 -0.36
C SER A 267 -7.64 -7.33 -1.09
N ASP A 268 -6.41 -6.89 -0.82
CA ASP A 268 -5.20 -7.57 -1.24
C ASP A 268 -5.19 -9.04 -0.78
N THR A 269 -4.66 -9.92 -1.63
CA THR A 269 -4.46 -11.35 -1.39
C THR A 269 -3.00 -11.72 -1.19
N ASP A 270 -2.08 -10.74 -1.15
CA ASP A 270 -0.64 -10.96 -1.07
C ASP A 270 -0.16 -11.95 -2.15
N LEU A 271 -0.59 -11.69 -3.39
CA LEU A 271 -0.36 -12.57 -4.54
C LEU A 271 -0.87 -14.01 -4.30
N GLY A 272 -2.07 -14.16 -3.71
CA GLY A 272 -2.72 -15.44 -3.47
C GLY A 272 -2.35 -16.16 -2.16
N ALA A 273 -1.45 -15.59 -1.35
CA ALA A 273 -1.04 -16.17 -0.08
C ALA A 273 -2.12 -16.05 1.01
N LYS A 274 -2.93 -14.98 1.00
CA LYS A 274 -4.00 -14.74 2.00
C LYS A 274 -5.37 -14.62 1.34
N ALA A 275 -6.41 -14.98 2.11
CA ALA A 275 -7.79 -14.77 1.70
C ALA A 275 -8.10 -13.26 1.66
N PRO A 276 -8.75 -12.76 0.59
CA PRO A 276 -9.19 -11.37 0.55
C PRO A 276 -10.30 -11.13 1.58
N LYS A 277 -10.32 -9.94 2.16
CA LYS A 277 -11.41 -9.44 2.98
C LYS A 277 -12.30 -8.55 2.13
N ASP A 278 -13.61 -8.61 2.36
CA ASP A 278 -14.54 -7.69 1.71
C ASP A 278 -14.42 -6.30 2.34
N VAL A 279 -14.13 -5.32 1.50
CA VAL A 279 -14.01 -3.92 1.90
C VAL A 279 -15.21 -3.17 1.34
N LYS A 280 -16.02 -2.62 2.27
CA LYS A 280 -17.12 -1.72 1.94
C LYS A 280 -16.61 -0.28 2.00
N ILE A 281 -16.71 0.42 0.87
CA ILE A 281 -16.33 1.82 0.70
C ILE A 281 -17.59 2.64 0.43
N GLN A 282 -17.84 3.65 1.25
CA GLN A 282 -18.92 4.59 1.05
C GLN A 282 -18.37 6.01 0.90
N GLY A 283 -19.02 6.80 0.06
CA GLY A 283 -18.58 8.15 -0.24
C GLY A 283 -19.56 8.96 -1.03
N ILE A 284 -19.14 10.17 -1.37
CA ILE A 284 -19.82 11.03 -2.31
C ILE A 284 -19.15 10.95 -3.68
N TRP A 285 -19.84 11.33 -4.73
CA TRP A 285 -19.28 11.42 -6.06
C TRP A 285 -19.81 12.64 -6.80
N TYR A 286 -19.04 13.12 -7.76
CA TYR A 286 -19.33 14.28 -8.60
C TYR A 286 -19.01 13.96 -10.05
N ALA A 287 -19.80 14.48 -10.99
CA ALA A 287 -19.57 14.37 -12.42
C ALA A 287 -20.07 15.60 -13.16
N GLN A 288 -19.56 15.83 -14.37
CA GLN A 288 -20.12 16.78 -15.33
C GLN A 288 -20.62 16.00 -16.56
N LEU A 289 -21.89 16.17 -16.91
CA LEU A 289 -22.49 15.60 -18.11
C LEU A 289 -22.32 16.57 -19.28
N GLU A 290 -21.72 16.08 -20.36
CA GLU A 290 -21.62 16.79 -21.63
C GLU A 290 -22.37 16.00 -22.71
N SER A 291 -23.21 16.69 -23.49
CA SER A 291 -24.00 16.08 -24.58
C SER A 291 -23.23 16.01 -25.88
#